data_AF-A0A2A9MKY0-F1
#
_entry.id   AF-A0A2A9MKY0-F1
#
_cell.length_a   1.000
_cell.length_b   1.000
_cell.length_c   1.000
_cell.angle_alpha   90.00
_cell.angle_beta   90.00
_cell.angle_gamma   90.00
#
_symmetry.space_group_name_H-M   'P 1'
#
loop_
_entity.id
_entity.type
_entity.pdbx_description
1 polymer ?
#
loop_
_entity_poly.entity_id
_entity_poly.type
_entity_poly.pdbx_seq_one_letter_code
_entity_poly.pdbx_strand_id
1 'polypeptide(L)'
;MLGPTVLCSSAQAFFPAMVERAQGRERLRSRLALSVLKIIATIVVFSGVPLLPGTGAEEVTSVSPACTASVSETTCTCSDPAAAASAAAASESKQSATLSTDTNILSVNCSGNLLFAPADGGNGIVCSVDSGNLATCNLEIVRLLAGTSKEVKWEACNNKDGGENTKCKSLSVPQSDFPFVDQKFAVGCTDSGKKVCKVPVTIKARTSETNGQTVTCAYGASSNESRQAVTLNPSKNSFTLVCGDKGTVLPTNYETKFCSSDPEKAKETCDGDYQSILPGFEEGWWKNDDPTANSFTLSIPVEKFPKEQAKMVVACQQEKESSGSKTVQWEAATSSVCRVDVTIEAGSPASLSLGSRHFSSWLLAFAVTFVMARGI
;
A
#
# COMPACT_ATOMS: atom_id res chain seq x y z
N MET A 1 51.66 -19.25 -36.47
CA MET A 1 50.93 -20.34 -37.17
C MET A 1 49.46 -20.13 -36.83
N LEU A 2 48.66 -19.63 -37.77
CA LEU A 2 47.98 -20.36 -38.87
C LEU A 2 46.62 -20.92 -38.42
N GLY A 3 45.54 -20.37 -39.00
CA GLY A 3 44.17 -20.92 -38.93
C GLY A 3 43.96 -22.06 -39.94
N PRO A 4 42.71 -22.47 -40.22
CA PRO A 4 41.76 -21.64 -41.00
C PRO A 4 40.38 -21.44 -40.29
N THR A 5 39.41 -20.58 -40.64
CA THR A 5 39.05 -19.71 -41.81
C THR A 5 38.25 -20.38 -42.96
N VAL A 6 37.37 -19.61 -43.66
CA VAL A 6 36.72 -19.88 -44.99
C VAL A 6 35.55 -20.91 -45.01
N LEU A 7 34.36 -20.71 -45.64
CA LEU A 7 33.73 -19.57 -46.34
C LEU A 7 32.16 -19.63 -46.41
N CYS A 8 31.56 -18.44 -46.63
CA CYS A 8 30.26 -18.01 -47.20
C CYS A 8 29.17 -18.96 -47.78
N SER A 9 27.90 -18.54 -47.64
CA SER A 9 27.13 -17.79 -48.68
C SER A 9 25.93 -17.04 -48.04
N SER A 10 25.51 -15.78 -48.31
CA SER A 10 25.10 -15.04 -49.54
C SER A 10 23.96 -15.69 -50.34
N ALA A 11 22.92 -15.00 -50.84
CA ALA A 11 22.44 -13.62 -50.71
C ALA A 11 20.89 -13.61 -50.94
N GLN A 12 20.09 -12.52 -51.06
CA GLN A 12 20.32 -11.07 -51.13
C GLN A 12 19.08 -10.31 -50.56
N ALA A 13 18.72 -9.11 -51.07
CA ALA A 13 17.54 -8.33 -50.68
C ALA A 13 16.91 -7.60 -51.88
N PHE A 14 15.61 -7.27 -51.83
CA PHE A 14 14.94 -6.34 -52.75
C PHE A 14 13.73 -5.63 -52.11
N PHE A 15 13.65 -4.30 -52.30
CA PHE A 15 12.42 -3.50 -52.16
C PHE A 15 11.78 -3.30 -53.55
N PRO A 16 10.47 -3.02 -53.63
CA PRO A 16 10.07 -1.65 -54.00
C PRO A 16 8.88 -1.11 -53.18
N ALA A 17 8.40 0.09 -53.50
CA ALA A 17 7.44 0.88 -52.72
C ALA A 17 6.11 1.19 -53.45
N MET A 18 5.13 1.69 -52.68
CA MET A 18 3.94 2.50 -53.06
C MET A 18 3.12 2.14 -54.32
N VAL A 19 1.84 1.82 -54.10
CA VAL A 19 0.72 2.21 -54.99
C VAL A 19 -0.44 2.72 -54.13
N GLU A 20 -1.26 3.64 -54.66
CA GLU A 20 -2.28 4.44 -53.98
C GLU A 20 -3.72 4.08 -54.45
N ARG A 21 -4.75 4.45 -53.65
CA ARG A 21 -6.21 4.50 -53.95
C ARG A 21 -6.94 3.19 -54.33
N ALA A 22 -8.02 2.94 -53.58
CA ALA A 22 -9.37 2.78 -54.15
C ALA A 22 -10.46 3.12 -53.11
N GLN A 23 -11.58 3.71 -53.55
CA GLN A 23 -12.79 3.85 -52.73
C GLN A 23 -13.79 2.74 -53.09
N GLY A 24 -14.48 2.17 -52.10
CA GLY A 24 -15.59 1.23 -52.31
C GLY A 24 -16.77 1.58 -51.41
N ARG A 25 -17.86 2.10 -51.98
CA ARG A 25 -19.02 2.64 -51.25
C ARG A 25 -20.32 2.23 -51.91
N GLU A 26 -20.87 1.09 -51.51
CA GLU A 26 -22.19 0.65 -51.97
C GLU A 26 -23.22 0.53 -50.83
N ARG A 27 -24.45 0.95 -51.16
CA ARG A 27 -25.70 0.72 -50.43
C ARG A 27 -26.70 0.21 -51.47
N LEU A 28 -27.59 -0.71 -51.13
CA LEU A 28 -29.05 -0.76 -51.43
C LEU A 28 -29.57 -2.20 -51.18
N ARG A 29 -30.58 -2.42 -50.33
CA ARG A 29 -32.05 -2.35 -50.57
C ARG A 29 -32.64 -3.45 -51.49
N SER A 30 -33.44 -4.35 -50.90
CA SER A 30 -34.91 -4.50 -51.10
C SER A 30 -35.45 -5.52 -50.07
N ARG A 31 -36.67 -5.43 -49.49
CA ARG A 31 -38.04 -5.26 -50.03
C ARG A 31 -38.51 -6.49 -50.84
N LEU A 32 -39.73 -7.02 -50.71
CA LEU A 32 -40.87 -6.75 -49.80
C LEU A 32 -41.31 -8.09 -49.13
N ALA A 33 -42.52 -8.45 -48.67
CA ALA A 33 -43.90 -7.94 -48.78
C ALA A 33 -44.70 -8.18 -47.47
N LEU A 34 -46.02 -7.93 -47.49
CA LEU A 34 -46.98 -8.24 -46.42
C LEU A 34 -47.97 -9.33 -46.87
N SER A 35 -48.60 -10.02 -45.91
CA SER A 35 -50.04 -10.36 -45.95
C SER A 35 -50.57 -10.58 -44.52
N VAL A 36 -51.89 -10.42 -44.32
CA VAL A 36 -52.50 -9.90 -43.07
C VAL A 36 -53.96 -10.40 -42.93
N LEU A 37 -54.51 -10.45 -41.69
CA LEU A 37 -55.93 -10.74 -41.31
C LEU A 37 -56.37 -12.24 -41.52
N LYS A 38 -57.31 -12.90 -40.79
CA LYS A 38 -58.22 -12.58 -39.64
C LYS A 38 -58.52 -13.83 -38.74
N ILE A 39 -58.70 -13.57 -37.43
CA ILE A 39 -59.80 -13.98 -36.50
C ILE A 39 -60.46 -15.39 -36.61
N ILE A 40 -60.51 -16.11 -35.49
CA ILE A 40 -61.72 -16.73 -34.87
C ILE A 40 -61.42 -17.06 -33.39
N ALA A 41 -62.44 -17.15 -32.53
CA ALA A 41 -62.30 -17.44 -31.09
C ALA A 41 -63.38 -18.41 -30.57
N THR A 42 -63.00 -19.32 -29.67
CA THR A 42 -63.90 -20.13 -28.84
C THR A 42 -63.20 -20.57 -27.54
N ILE A 43 -63.93 -21.20 -26.61
CA ILE A 43 -63.62 -21.25 -25.16
C ILE A 43 -63.83 -22.71 -24.65
N VAL A 44 -63.41 -23.00 -23.40
CA VAL A 44 -63.95 -24.03 -22.44
C VAL A 44 -63.08 -25.29 -22.12
N VAL A 45 -62.46 -25.23 -20.91
CA VAL A 45 -62.35 -26.29 -19.85
C VAL A 45 -61.23 -27.36 -19.82
N PHE A 46 -60.56 -27.37 -18.65
CA PHE A 46 -59.88 -28.44 -17.88
C PHE A 46 -59.08 -29.57 -18.56
N SER A 47 -57.82 -29.68 -18.14
CA SER A 47 -57.27 -30.90 -17.55
C SER A 47 -56.25 -30.52 -16.47
N GLY A 48 -56.31 -31.16 -15.29
CA GLY A 48 -55.47 -30.77 -14.15
C GLY A 48 -54.07 -31.38 -14.20
N VAL A 49 -53.04 -30.55 -14.00
CA VAL A 49 -51.67 -31.02 -13.73
C VAL A 49 -51.48 -31.02 -12.21
N PRO A 50 -51.11 -32.14 -11.57
CA PRO A 50 -50.84 -32.15 -10.13
C PRO A 50 -49.57 -31.35 -9.84
N LEU A 51 -49.68 -30.36 -8.96
CA LEU A 51 -48.53 -29.63 -8.43
C LEU A 51 -47.65 -30.60 -7.64
N LEU A 52 -46.41 -30.78 -8.10
CA LEU A 52 -45.35 -31.34 -7.26
C LEU A 52 -45.17 -30.43 -6.04
N PRO A 53 -45.01 -30.98 -4.81
CA PRO A 53 -44.64 -30.18 -3.66
C PRO A 53 -43.20 -29.69 -3.86
N GLY A 54 -43.07 -28.47 -4.38
CA GLY A 54 -41.78 -27.79 -4.45
C GLY A 54 -41.22 -27.66 -3.05
N THR A 55 -40.09 -28.32 -2.78
CA THR A 55 -39.34 -28.13 -1.54
C THR A 55 -38.89 -26.68 -1.49
N GLY A 56 -39.59 -25.86 -0.71
CA GLY A 56 -39.24 -24.45 -0.54
C GLY A 56 -37.81 -24.35 -0.01
N ALA A 57 -36.92 -23.74 -0.79
CA ALA A 57 -35.65 -23.28 -0.24
C ALA A 57 -35.97 -22.24 0.83
N GLU A 58 -35.57 -22.49 2.07
CA GLU A 58 -35.84 -21.59 3.18
C GLU A 58 -35.06 -20.28 2.94
N GLU A 59 -35.79 -19.18 2.71
CA GLU A 59 -35.19 -17.93 2.23
C GLU A 59 -34.33 -17.29 3.33
N VAL A 60 -33.00 -17.33 3.14
CA VAL A 60 -32.03 -16.79 4.09
C VAL A 60 -32.24 -15.28 4.23
N THR A 61 -32.79 -14.89 5.38
CA THR A 61 -33.16 -13.50 5.64
C THR A 61 -31.91 -12.69 6.00
N SER A 62 -31.48 -11.83 5.08
CA SER A 62 -30.35 -10.92 5.28
C SER A 62 -30.73 -9.76 6.21
N VAL A 63 -29.81 -9.39 7.10
CA VAL A 63 -29.96 -8.30 8.08
C VAL A 63 -28.78 -7.34 7.93
N SER A 64 -29.05 -6.04 7.78
CA SER A 64 -27.98 -5.04 7.65
C SER A 64 -27.36 -4.71 9.02
N PRO A 65 -26.02 -4.64 9.15
CA PRO A 65 -25.39 -4.13 10.35
C PRO A 65 -25.46 -2.60 10.42
N ALA A 66 -25.46 -2.06 11.63
CA ALA A 66 -25.20 -0.65 11.90
C ALA A 66 -23.84 -0.51 12.58
N CYS A 67 -22.83 -0.03 11.84
CA CYS A 67 -21.48 0.22 12.33
C CYS A 67 -21.24 1.71 12.61
N THR A 68 -20.73 2.01 13.80
CA THR A 68 -20.28 3.35 14.21
C THR A 68 -18.82 3.29 14.64
N ALA A 69 -18.04 4.32 14.26
CA ALA A 69 -16.62 4.43 14.62
C ALA A 69 -16.43 5.49 15.71
N SER A 70 -15.67 5.13 16.74
CA SER A 70 -15.09 6.05 17.72
C SER A 70 -13.60 6.27 17.40
N VAL A 71 -12.83 6.86 18.32
CA VAL A 71 -11.39 7.12 18.11
C VAL A 71 -10.62 5.80 17.92
N SER A 72 -10.72 4.88 18.87
CA SER A 72 -9.96 3.61 18.89
C SER A 72 -10.77 2.37 18.50
N GLU A 73 -12.10 2.43 18.59
CA GLU A 73 -12.99 1.28 18.41
C GLU A 73 -14.09 1.54 17.37
N THR A 74 -14.30 0.58 16.46
CA THR A 74 -15.50 0.50 15.62
C THR A 74 -16.45 -0.56 16.17
N THR A 75 -17.70 -0.19 16.43
CA THR A 75 -18.73 -1.07 16.97
C THR A 75 -19.83 -1.30 15.93
N CYS A 76 -20.03 -2.55 15.54
CA CYS A 76 -21.08 -2.99 14.62
C CYS A 76 -22.17 -3.76 15.37
N THR A 77 -23.41 -3.26 15.32
CA THR A 77 -24.58 -3.93 15.92
C THR A 77 -25.43 -4.59 14.83
N CYS A 78 -25.75 -5.87 15.04
CA CYS A 78 -26.65 -6.66 14.21
C CYS A 78 -27.98 -6.85 14.96
N SER A 79 -29.05 -6.27 14.43
CA SER A 79 -30.39 -6.29 15.04
C SER A 79 -31.47 -6.55 14.01
N ASP A 80 -32.53 -7.26 14.40
CA ASP A 80 -33.69 -7.48 13.53
C ASP A 80 -34.26 -6.15 12.98
N PRO A 81 -34.75 -6.11 11.73
CA PRO A 81 -34.98 -4.86 10.99
C PRO A 81 -35.96 -3.88 11.66
N ALA A 82 -36.87 -4.37 12.49
CA ALA A 82 -37.77 -3.53 13.28
C ALA A 82 -37.05 -2.63 14.32
N ALA A 83 -35.86 -3.03 14.77
CA ALA A 83 -34.99 -2.26 15.67
C ALA A 83 -33.88 -1.50 14.94
N ALA A 84 -33.52 -1.90 13.72
CA ALA A 84 -32.55 -1.17 12.90
C ALA A 84 -33.04 0.25 12.53
N ALA A 85 -34.35 0.41 12.32
CA ALA A 85 -34.97 1.68 11.95
C ALA A 85 -34.83 2.80 13.00
N SER A 86 -34.69 2.47 14.30
CA SER A 86 -34.45 3.46 15.36
C SER A 86 -32.96 3.74 15.60
N ALA A 87 -32.07 2.77 15.31
CA ALA A 87 -30.62 2.96 15.41
C ALA A 87 -30.08 3.86 14.28
N ALA A 88 -30.56 3.67 13.05
CA ALA A 88 -30.16 4.46 11.87
C ALA A 88 -30.59 5.94 11.95
N ALA A 89 -31.49 6.30 12.87
CA ALA A 89 -31.96 7.68 13.06
C ALA A 89 -31.02 8.53 13.95
N ALA A 90 -30.00 7.94 14.56
CA ALA A 90 -29.17 8.59 15.59
C ALA A 90 -27.73 8.96 15.15
N SER A 91 -27.23 8.42 14.04
CA SER A 91 -25.90 8.74 13.48
C SER A 91 -25.75 8.20 12.04
N GLU A 92 -24.69 8.59 11.33
CA GLU A 92 -24.32 8.07 10.00
C GLU A 92 -23.84 6.60 10.07
N SER A 93 -24.72 5.67 10.43
CA SER A 93 -24.38 4.25 10.59
C SER A 93 -24.00 3.61 9.26
N LYS A 94 -22.76 3.11 9.18
CA LYS A 94 -22.22 2.44 7.99
C LYS A 94 -22.58 0.95 7.99
N GLN A 95 -22.69 0.36 6.79
CA GLN A 95 -22.94 -1.08 6.63
C GLN A 95 -21.66 -1.94 6.67
N SER A 96 -20.52 -1.33 7.00
CA SER A 96 -19.20 -1.97 7.05
C SER A 96 -18.32 -1.35 8.13
N ALA A 97 -17.36 -2.14 8.62
CA ALA A 97 -16.34 -1.69 9.55
C ALA A 97 -15.06 -1.28 8.82
N THR A 98 -14.24 -0.46 9.47
CA THR A 98 -12.86 -0.18 9.03
C THR A 98 -11.95 -0.22 10.25
N LEU A 99 -10.83 -0.92 10.13
CA LEU A 99 -9.74 -0.93 11.10
C LEU A 99 -8.56 -0.15 10.53
N SER A 100 -7.89 0.63 11.37
CA SER A 100 -6.65 1.35 11.07
C SER A 100 -5.72 1.33 12.29
N THR A 101 -4.50 1.84 12.14
CA THR A 101 -3.56 2.05 13.26
C THR A 101 -4.17 2.86 14.40
N ASP A 102 -5.02 3.83 14.10
CA ASP A 102 -5.66 4.71 15.09
C ASP A 102 -6.94 4.10 15.66
N THR A 103 -7.74 3.45 14.80
CA THR A 103 -9.00 2.77 15.15
C THR A 103 -8.81 1.26 15.01
N ASN A 104 -8.11 0.67 15.99
CA ASN A 104 -7.55 -0.68 15.89
C ASN A 104 -8.39 -1.79 16.58
N ILE A 105 -9.54 -1.44 17.18
CA ILE A 105 -10.47 -2.37 17.82
C ILE A 105 -11.76 -2.49 17.00
N LEU A 106 -12.25 -3.71 16.81
CA LEU A 106 -13.56 -4.02 16.21
C LEU A 106 -14.41 -4.83 17.20
N SER A 107 -15.57 -4.30 17.57
CA SER A 107 -16.58 -5.00 18.37
C SER A 107 -17.83 -5.30 17.53
N VAL A 108 -18.31 -6.54 17.59
CA VAL A 108 -19.51 -7.02 16.89
C VAL A 108 -20.52 -7.51 17.93
N ASN A 109 -21.72 -6.94 17.92
CA ASN A 109 -22.78 -7.21 18.88
C ASN A 109 -24.02 -7.81 18.19
N CYS A 110 -24.43 -9.01 18.62
CA CYS A 110 -25.52 -9.79 18.04
C CYS A 110 -26.78 -9.73 18.91
N SER A 111 -27.81 -9.05 18.44
CA SER A 111 -29.08 -8.88 19.18
C SER A 111 -30.05 -10.05 18.96
N GLY A 112 -31.00 -10.20 19.89
CA GLY A 112 -32.05 -11.22 19.78
C GLY A 112 -31.50 -12.64 19.88
N ASN A 113 -31.85 -13.50 18.92
CA ASN A 113 -31.38 -14.89 18.85
C ASN A 113 -30.08 -15.06 18.02
N LEU A 114 -29.56 -13.99 17.42
CA LEU A 114 -28.35 -14.06 16.61
C LEU A 114 -27.13 -14.36 17.50
N LEU A 115 -26.25 -15.25 17.03
CA LEU A 115 -24.95 -15.57 17.64
C LEU A 115 -23.82 -15.11 16.73
N PHE A 116 -22.64 -14.82 17.28
CA PHE A 116 -21.48 -14.39 16.50
C PHE A 116 -21.04 -15.49 15.50
N ALA A 117 -20.65 -15.06 14.30
CA ALA A 117 -20.15 -15.92 13.24
C ALA A 117 -18.82 -15.40 12.66
N PRO A 118 -17.78 -16.25 12.50
CA PRO A 118 -17.79 -17.72 12.65
C PRO A 118 -17.94 -18.21 14.09
N ALA A 119 -18.61 -19.35 14.27
CA ALA A 119 -18.86 -19.94 15.58
C ALA A 119 -17.56 -20.32 16.32
N ASP A 120 -16.58 -20.84 15.59
CA ASP A 120 -15.24 -21.22 16.09
C ASP A 120 -14.28 -20.02 16.24
N GLY A 121 -14.81 -18.80 16.39
CA GLY A 121 -14.04 -17.55 16.39
C GLY A 121 -12.93 -17.43 17.45
N GLY A 122 -12.86 -18.34 18.44
CA GLY A 122 -11.84 -18.32 19.49
C GLY A 122 -10.39 -18.29 18.99
N ASN A 123 -10.12 -18.77 17.78
CA ASN A 123 -8.79 -18.83 17.16
C ASN A 123 -8.53 -17.73 16.10
N GLY A 124 -9.27 -16.61 16.13
CA GLY A 124 -9.07 -15.52 15.16
C GLY A 124 -9.54 -15.85 13.73
N ILE A 125 -10.44 -16.82 13.59
CA ILE A 125 -11.01 -17.21 12.28
C ILE A 125 -12.01 -16.13 11.81
N VAL A 126 -11.91 -15.80 10.52
CA VAL A 126 -12.77 -14.87 9.79
C VAL A 126 -13.19 -15.49 8.44
N CYS A 127 -14.12 -14.85 7.74
CA CYS A 127 -14.56 -15.24 6.40
C CYS A 127 -13.90 -14.39 5.31
N SER A 128 -13.78 -14.93 4.09
CA SER A 128 -13.61 -14.07 2.91
C SER A 128 -14.78 -13.10 2.79
N VAL A 129 -14.51 -11.87 2.34
CA VAL A 129 -15.53 -10.84 2.15
C VAL A 129 -16.61 -11.26 1.14
N ASP A 130 -16.29 -12.16 0.22
CA ASP A 130 -17.21 -12.69 -0.79
C ASP A 130 -18.02 -13.92 -0.34
N SER A 131 -17.73 -14.48 0.86
CA SER A 131 -18.45 -15.67 1.33
C SER A 131 -19.94 -15.40 1.54
N GLY A 132 -20.79 -16.22 0.92
CA GLY A 132 -22.25 -16.19 1.13
C GLY A 132 -22.70 -16.79 2.47
N ASN A 133 -21.82 -17.53 3.16
CA ASN A 133 -22.11 -18.18 4.44
C ASN A 133 -21.03 -17.82 5.48
N LEU A 134 -21.44 -17.50 6.71
CA LEU A 134 -20.53 -17.18 7.82
C LEU A 134 -20.22 -18.38 8.73
N ALA A 135 -20.91 -19.51 8.55
CA ALA A 135 -20.76 -20.70 9.41
C ALA A 135 -19.59 -21.63 9.03
N THR A 136 -19.06 -21.51 7.81
CA THR A 136 -18.08 -22.48 7.24
C THR A 136 -16.78 -21.79 6.83
N CYS A 137 -16.29 -20.87 7.66
CA CYS A 137 -15.14 -20.02 7.34
C CYS A 137 -13.83 -20.57 7.94
N ASN A 138 -12.72 -20.35 7.23
CA ASN A 138 -11.43 -21.00 7.51
C ASN A 138 -10.21 -20.06 7.30
N LEU A 139 -10.42 -18.75 7.21
CA LEU A 139 -9.35 -17.78 7.04
C LEU A 139 -8.86 -17.30 8.41
N GLU A 140 -7.62 -17.63 8.77
CA GLU A 140 -6.96 -17.10 9.97
C GLU A 140 -6.62 -15.62 9.76
N ILE A 141 -7.08 -14.73 10.65
CA ILE A 141 -6.88 -13.28 10.49
C ILE A 141 -5.41 -12.86 10.46
N VAL A 142 -4.51 -13.60 11.12
CA VAL A 142 -3.06 -13.34 11.10
C VAL A 142 -2.44 -13.44 9.70
N ARG A 143 -3.13 -14.08 8.73
CA ARG A 143 -2.71 -14.10 7.31
C ARG A 143 -3.05 -12.81 6.55
N LEU A 144 -3.81 -11.91 7.17
CA LEU A 144 -4.19 -10.58 6.66
C LEU A 144 -3.41 -9.46 7.36
N LEU A 145 -2.39 -9.80 8.16
CA LEU A 145 -1.58 -8.91 8.96
C LEU A 145 -0.10 -9.04 8.56
N ALA A 146 0.70 -8.02 8.85
CA ALA A 146 2.16 -8.03 8.64
C ALA A 146 2.93 -8.46 9.91
N GLY A 147 2.26 -8.54 11.06
CA GLY A 147 2.87 -8.90 12.34
C GLY A 147 3.07 -10.41 12.51
N THR A 148 4.08 -10.79 13.30
CA THR A 148 4.32 -12.18 13.70
C THR A 148 3.53 -12.61 14.94
N SER A 149 2.73 -11.70 15.54
CA SER A 149 1.95 -12.00 16.73
C SER A 149 0.84 -13.01 16.45
N LYS A 150 0.82 -14.09 17.23
CA LYS A 150 -0.24 -15.11 17.20
C LYS A 150 -1.37 -14.81 18.20
N GLU A 151 -1.36 -13.62 18.78
CA GLU A 151 -2.26 -13.24 19.89
C GLU A 151 -3.58 -12.60 19.40
N VAL A 152 -3.67 -12.24 18.12
CA VAL A 152 -4.86 -11.63 17.50
C VAL A 152 -5.99 -12.66 17.38
N LYS A 153 -6.99 -12.53 18.26
CA LYS A 153 -8.10 -13.49 18.49
C LYS A 153 -9.39 -12.74 18.89
N TRP A 154 -10.54 -13.43 18.86
CA TRP A 154 -11.82 -12.84 19.28
C TRP A 154 -12.14 -13.08 20.77
N GLU A 155 -12.03 -12.03 21.57
CA GLU A 155 -12.40 -12.02 22.99
C GLU A 155 -13.87 -11.64 23.20
N ALA A 156 -14.39 -11.80 24.43
CA ALA A 156 -15.72 -11.30 24.78
C ALA A 156 -15.65 -9.79 25.05
N CYS A 157 -16.70 -9.04 24.68
CA CYS A 157 -16.79 -7.61 25.02
C CYS A 157 -16.87 -7.42 26.55
N ASN A 158 -16.17 -6.40 27.09
CA ASN A 158 -16.03 -6.14 28.53
C ASN A 158 -17.30 -5.56 29.23
N ASN A 159 -18.49 -6.01 28.81
CA ASN A 159 -19.76 -5.59 29.39
C ASN A 159 -20.04 -6.32 30.72
N LYS A 160 -20.57 -5.61 31.71
CA LYS A 160 -20.71 -6.10 33.10
C LYS A 160 -21.87 -7.06 33.35
N ASP A 161 -22.65 -7.41 32.33
CA ASP A 161 -23.70 -8.42 32.44
C ASP A 161 -23.08 -9.82 32.37
N GLY A 162 -22.93 -10.46 33.54
CA GLY A 162 -22.37 -11.80 33.71
C GLY A 162 -23.28 -12.94 33.19
N GLY A 163 -23.72 -12.84 31.94
CA GLY A 163 -24.46 -13.89 31.23
C GLY A 163 -23.53 -14.68 30.30
N GLU A 164 -23.58 -16.01 30.38
CA GLU A 164 -22.66 -16.97 29.75
C GLU A 164 -22.72 -17.04 28.20
N ASN A 165 -23.39 -16.08 27.53
CA ASN A 165 -23.76 -16.18 26.12
C ASN A 165 -22.92 -15.26 25.21
N THR A 166 -22.30 -15.86 24.20
CA THR A 166 -21.27 -15.35 23.29
C THR A 166 -21.73 -14.29 22.25
N LYS A 167 -22.69 -13.44 22.61
CA LYS A 167 -23.38 -12.52 21.68
C LYS A 167 -22.58 -11.28 21.29
N CYS A 168 -21.59 -10.86 22.08
CA CYS A 168 -20.69 -9.76 21.72
C CYS A 168 -19.25 -10.26 21.70
N LYS A 169 -18.56 -10.01 20.59
CA LYS A 169 -17.16 -10.36 20.36
C LYS A 169 -16.35 -9.13 19.96
N SER A 170 -15.15 -9.02 20.52
CA SER A 170 -14.22 -7.93 20.21
C SER A 170 -12.88 -8.49 19.72
N LEU A 171 -12.22 -7.72 18.85
CA LEU A 171 -10.96 -8.02 18.19
C LEU A 171 -10.07 -6.78 18.29
N SER A 172 -8.87 -6.93 18.84
CA SER A 172 -7.85 -5.88 18.84
C SER A 172 -6.68 -6.29 17.96
N VAL A 173 -6.27 -5.40 17.06
CA VAL A 173 -5.08 -5.59 16.20
C VAL A 173 -3.95 -4.69 16.72
N PRO A 174 -2.77 -5.22 17.07
CA PRO A 174 -1.63 -4.39 17.45
C PRO A 174 -1.20 -3.45 16.31
N GLN A 175 -0.80 -2.22 16.64
CA GLN A 175 -0.36 -1.23 15.64
C GLN A 175 0.87 -1.70 14.83
N SER A 176 1.71 -2.55 15.42
CA SER A 176 2.82 -3.26 14.78
C SER A 176 2.40 -4.24 13.67
N ASP A 177 1.15 -4.69 13.68
CA ASP A 177 0.71 -5.84 12.89
C ASP A 177 -0.12 -5.44 11.67
N PHE A 178 -0.50 -4.16 11.55
CA PHE A 178 -1.24 -3.66 10.39
C PHE A 178 -0.50 -3.91 9.07
N PRO A 179 -1.21 -4.39 8.03
CA PRO A 179 -0.60 -4.89 6.80
C PRO A 179 0.06 -3.79 5.95
N PHE A 180 0.92 -4.20 5.03
CA PHE A 180 1.52 -3.33 4.01
C PHE A 180 0.56 -3.02 2.85
N VAL A 181 -0.60 -3.68 2.75
CA VAL A 181 -1.63 -3.49 1.71
C VAL A 181 -3.01 -3.53 2.36
N ASP A 182 -4.02 -2.87 1.80
CA ASP A 182 -5.39 -2.94 2.33
C ASP A 182 -5.93 -4.37 2.23
N GLN A 183 -6.44 -4.91 3.34
CA GLN A 183 -6.97 -6.27 3.44
C GLN A 183 -8.46 -6.25 3.78
N LYS A 184 -9.18 -7.34 3.44
CA LYS A 184 -10.63 -7.43 3.65
C LYS A 184 -11.06 -8.80 4.16
N PHE A 185 -12.00 -8.81 5.08
CA PHE A 185 -12.66 -10.02 5.57
C PHE A 185 -14.15 -9.75 5.85
N ALA A 186 -14.89 -10.79 6.23
CA ALA A 186 -16.22 -10.66 6.81
C ALA A 186 -16.33 -11.47 8.10
N VAL A 187 -17.16 -10.96 9.01
CA VAL A 187 -17.71 -11.65 10.18
C VAL A 187 -19.18 -11.24 10.31
N GLY A 188 -19.82 -11.54 11.43
CA GLY A 188 -21.13 -10.97 11.75
C GLY A 188 -21.88 -11.84 12.73
N CYS A 189 -23.18 -12.00 12.48
CA CYS A 189 -24.06 -12.76 13.34
C CYS A 189 -25.05 -13.63 12.54
N THR A 190 -25.41 -14.80 13.05
CA THR A 190 -26.41 -15.68 12.43
C THR A 190 -27.30 -16.37 13.45
N ASP A 191 -28.53 -16.67 13.06
CA ASP A 191 -29.34 -17.72 13.69
C ASP A 191 -29.36 -18.90 12.73
N SER A 192 -28.50 -19.89 13.01
CA SER A 192 -28.49 -21.21 12.34
C SER A 192 -28.44 -21.18 10.81
N GLY A 193 -27.87 -20.11 10.21
CA GLY A 193 -27.89 -19.86 8.77
C GLY A 193 -29.21 -19.32 8.19
N LYS A 194 -30.31 -19.34 8.96
CA LYS A 194 -31.65 -18.87 8.53
C LYS A 194 -31.74 -17.35 8.47
N LYS A 195 -31.13 -16.67 9.45
CA LYS A 195 -30.86 -15.23 9.43
C LYS A 195 -29.36 -14.99 9.35
N VAL A 196 -28.92 -14.04 8.55
CA VAL A 196 -27.50 -13.64 8.45
C VAL A 196 -27.38 -12.13 8.47
N CYS A 197 -26.69 -11.61 9.49
CA CYS A 197 -26.15 -10.27 9.48
C CYS A 197 -24.66 -10.35 9.14
N LYS A 198 -24.26 -9.78 8.01
CA LYS A 198 -22.87 -9.81 7.53
C LYS A 198 -22.23 -8.43 7.71
N VAL A 199 -21.09 -8.40 8.37
CA VAL A 199 -20.23 -7.23 8.57
C VAL A 199 -19.00 -7.38 7.66
N PRO A 200 -18.93 -6.68 6.52
CA PRO A 200 -17.70 -6.51 5.77
C PRO A 200 -16.73 -5.65 6.59
N VAL A 201 -15.48 -6.07 6.68
CA VAL A 201 -14.41 -5.35 7.40
C VAL A 201 -13.28 -5.07 6.42
N THR A 202 -12.84 -3.81 6.36
CA THR A 202 -11.59 -3.44 5.70
C THR A 202 -10.53 -3.17 6.77
N ILE A 203 -9.41 -3.88 6.72
CA ILE A 203 -8.19 -3.51 7.44
C ILE A 203 -7.44 -2.57 6.49
N LYS A 204 -7.34 -1.29 6.82
CA LYS A 204 -6.44 -0.38 6.10
C LYS A 204 -5.00 -0.86 6.28
N ALA A 205 -4.17 -0.69 5.25
CA ALA A 205 -2.73 -0.73 5.45
C ALA A 205 -2.29 0.36 6.44
N ARG A 206 -1.12 0.18 7.06
CA ARG A 206 -0.46 1.27 7.78
C ARG A 206 -0.10 2.43 6.83
N THR A 207 0.08 3.62 7.39
CA THR A 207 0.81 4.70 6.70
C THR A 207 2.25 4.28 6.44
N SER A 208 2.82 4.70 5.31
CA SER A 208 4.27 4.73 5.14
C SER A 208 4.84 5.75 6.14
N GLU A 209 5.96 5.44 6.78
CA GLU A 209 6.53 6.28 7.84
C GLU A 209 8.06 6.35 7.79
N THR A 210 8.60 7.45 8.34
CA THR A 210 10.04 7.64 8.54
C THR A 210 10.32 7.71 10.04
N ASN A 211 10.89 6.63 10.59
CA ASN A 211 11.27 6.54 11.99
C ASN A 211 12.80 6.67 12.10
N GLY A 212 13.25 7.87 12.46
CA GLY A 212 14.67 8.19 12.56
C GLY A 212 15.38 8.13 11.20
N GLN A 213 16.15 7.07 10.96
CA GLN A 213 16.87 6.81 9.72
C GLN A 213 16.28 5.60 8.94
N THR A 214 15.19 5.01 9.42
CA THR A 214 14.48 3.92 8.72
C THR A 214 13.19 4.45 8.11
N VAL A 215 12.96 4.15 6.83
CA VAL A 215 11.71 4.44 6.12
C VAL A 215 11.00 3.12 5.84
N THR A 216 9.80 2.97 6.38
CA THR A 216 8.95 1.78 6.20
C THR A 216 7.83 2.12 5.24
N CYS A 217 7.78 1.42 4.11
CA CYS A 217 6.79 1.66 3.06
C CYS A 217 5.58 0.72 3.15
N ALA A 218 4.40 1.24 2.80
CA ALA A 218 3.15 0.50 2.63
C ALA A 218 2.39 1.03 1.40
N TYR A 219 1.31 0.36 1.00
CA TYR A 219 0.69 0.50 -0.33
C TYR A 219 -0.85 0.45 -0.34
N GLY A 220 -1.51 0.58 0.83
CA GLY A 220 -2.96 0.75 0.91
C GLY A 220 -3.42 2.13 0.43
N ALA A 221 -4.73 2.32 0.30
CA ALA A 221 -5.35 3.50 -0.30
C ALA A 221 -4.82 4.85 0.26
N SER A 222 -4.59 4.89 1.58
CA SER A 222 -4.09 6.05 2.32
C SER A 222 -2.60 5.98 2.68
N SER A 223 -1.85 4.92 2.30
CA SER A 223 -0.48 4.72 2.83
C SER A 223 0.52 5.79 2.41
N ASN A 224 0.30 6.43 1.26
CA ASN A 224 1.26 7.34 0.60
C ASN A 224 0.65 8.72 0.31
N GLU A 225 -0.20 9.22 1.23
CA GLU A 225 -0.78 10.58 1.14
C GLU A 225 0.29 11.68 1.28
N SER A 226 1.44 11.37 1.90
CA SER A 226 2.64 12.21 1.95
C SER A 226 3.88 11.48 1.43
N ARG A 227 4.90 12.24 0.98
CA ARG A 227 6.23 11.68 0.71
C ARG A 227 6.98 11.47 2.03
N GLN A 228 7.79 10.42 2.05
CA GLN A 228 8.79 10.18 3.09
C GLN A 228 10.04 11.02 2.77
N ALA A 229 10.80 11.40 3.80
CA ALA A 229 12.01 12.22 3.60
C ALA A 229 13.05 11.92 4.68
N VAL A 230 14.32 11.79 4.27
CA VAL A 230 15.43 11.52 5.19
C VAL A 230 16.66 12.36 4.82
N THR A 231 17.38 12.81 5.84
CA THR A 231 18.59 13.62 5.70
C THR A 231 19.80 12.84 6.17
N LEU A 232 20.74 12.58 5.26
CA LEU A 232 22.05 12.00 5.53
C LEU A 232 23.09 13.09 5.79
N ASN A 233 23.92 12.90 6.80
CA ASN A 233 25.07 13.76 7.08
C ASN A 233 26.19 12.97 7.81
N PRO A 234 27.38 13.55 8.04
CA PRO A 234 28.50 12.87 8.69
C PRO A 234 28.22 12.18 10.03
N SER A 235 27.18 12.61 10.78
CA SER A 235 26.76 12.01 12.06
C SER A 235 25.57 11.06 11.93
N LYS A 236 24.90 11.04 10.78
CA LYS A 236 23.75 10.21 10.40
C LYS A 236 23.99 9.70 8.99
N ASN A 237 24.99 8.84 8.85
CA ASN A 237 25.61 8.58 7.56
C ASN A 237 24.98 7.42 6.77
N SER A 238 23.91 6.82 7.30
CA SER A 238 23.12 5.77 6.66
C SER A 238 21.62 5.98 6.80
N PHE A 239 20.85 5.38 5.89
CA PHE A 239 19.41 5.19 6.03
C PHE A 239 18.99 3.83 5.46
N THR A 240 17.88 3.30 5.98
CA THR A 240 17.31 2.02 5.57
C THR A 240 15.93 2.24 4.95
N LEU A 241 15.67 1.57 3.82
CA LEU A 241 14.41 1.54 3.10
C LEU A 241 13.81 0.13 3.20
N VAL A 242 12.67 -0.01 3.87
CA VAL A 242 11.96 -1.28 4.01
C VAL A 242 10.75 -1.28 3.06
N CYS A 243 10.82 -2.08 1.99
CA CYS A 243 9.72 -2.25 1.05
C CYS A 243 8.71 -3.33 1.47
N GLY A 244 9.10 -4.26 2.36
CA GLY A 244 8.25 -5.35 2.83
C GLY A 244 8.03 -6.46 1.78
N ASP A 245 7.33 -7.51 2.17
CA ASP A 245 6.98 -8.68 1.35
C ASP A 245 5.88 -8.41 0.29
N LYS A 246 5.58 -7.13 0.05
CA LYS A 246 4.55 -6.65 -0.88
C LYS A 246 5.05 -5.53 -1.81
N GLY A 247 6.34 -5.19 -1.78
CA GLY A 247 6.90 -4.13 -2.61
C GLY A 247 8.33 -4.36 -3.06
N THR A 248 8.62 -3.98 -4.30
CA THR A 248 9.96 -3.96 -4.88
C THR A 248 10.55 -2.55 -4.82
N VAL A 249 11.87 -2.44 -4.63
CA VAL A 249 12.61 -1.16 -4.68
C VAL A 249 12.67 -0.59 -6.11
N LEU A 250 12.64 0.75 -6.20
CA LEU A 250 12.76 1.53 -7.43
C LEU A 250 13.87 2.59 -7.32
N PRO A 251 14.72 2.75 -8.35
CA PRO A 251 14.77 1.91 -9.57
C PRO A 251 15.24 0.48 -9.25
N THR A 252 14.93 -0.48 -10.13
CA THR A 252 15.27 -1.90 -9.89
C THR A 252 16.78 -2.14 -9.76
N ASN A 253 17.59 -1.25 -10.34
CA ASN A 253 19.05 -1.18 -10.17
C ASN A 253 19.46 -0.04 -9.20
N TYR A 254 18.78 0.05 -8.06
CA TYR A 254 19.03 1.02 -6.97
C TYR A 254 20.49 1.09 -6.49
N GLU A 255 21.29 0.04 -6.71
CA GLU A 255 22.72 0.00 -6.35
C GLU A 255 23.58 0.91 -7.26
N THR A 256 23.06 1.31 -8.42
CA THR A 256 23.76 2.15 -9.41
C THR A 256 22.98 3.41 -9.82
N LYS A 257 21.66 3.43 -9.65
CA LYS A 257 20.79 4.52 -10.12
C LYS A 257 19.78 5.00 -9.08
N PHE A 258 19.34 6.26 -9.24
CA PHE A 258 18.26 6.88 -8.47
C PHE A 258 17.27 7.64 -9.38
N CYS A 259 16.09 7.94 -8.85
CA CYS A 259 15.10 8.81 -9.50
C CYS A 259 15.39 10.28 -9.17
N SER A 260 15.26 11.19 -10.15
CA SER A 260 15.52 12.62 -9.90
C SER A 260 14.57 13.21 -8.83
N SER A 261 15.07 14.15 -8.03
CA SER A 261 14.24 14.95 -7.10
C SER A 261 13.57 16.16 -7.76
N ASP A 262 13.97 16.49 -8.99
CA ASP A 262 13.35 17.53 -9.81
C ASP A 262 11.97 17.04 -10.31
N PRO A 263 10.84 17.68 -9.94
CA PRO A 263 9.49 17.18 -10.24
C PRO A 263 9.11 17.24 -11.73
N GLU A 264 9.89 17.93 -12.58
CA GLU A 264 9.71 17.90 -14.02
C GLU A 264 10.43 16.67 -14.62
N LYS A 265 11.71 16.47 -14.27
CA LYS A 265 12.53 15.35 -14.75
C LYS A 265 12.14 14.00 -14.15
N ALA A 266 11.66 14.00 -12.90
CA ALA A 266 11.19 12.83 -12.19
C ALA A 266 9.96 12.15 -12.83
N LYS A 267 9.43 12.67 -13.94
CA LYS A 267 8.34 12.06 -14.72
C LYS A 267 8.83 11.08 -15.78
N GLU A 268 10.06 11.22 -16.25
CA GLU A 268 10.51 10.58 -17.49
C GLU A 268 11.38 9.34 -17.22
N THR A 269 12.38 9.42 -16.33
CA THR A 269 13.31 8.30 -16.05
C THR A 269 13.85 8.28 -14.61
N CYS A 270 14.33 7.10 -14.19
CA CYS A 270 15.08 6.88 -12.95
C CYS A 270 16.50 6.39 -13.27
N ASP A 271 17.24 7.23 -13.99
CA ASP A 271 18.55 6.98 -14.59
C ASP A 271 19.66 7.90 -14.04
N GLY A 272 19.35 8.65 -12.98
CA GLY A 272 20.33 9.48 -12.25
C GLY A 272 21.44 8.61 -11.67
N ASP A 273 22.69 9.02 -11.88
CA ASP A 273 23.88 8.26 -11.51
C ASP A 273 24.48 8.76 -10.19
N TYR A 274 24.75 7.87 -9.23
CA TYR A 274 25.30 8.28 -7.94
C TYR A 274 26.60 9.08 -8.06
N GLN A 275 27.49 8.80 -9.02
CA GLN A 275 28.74 9.54 -9.15
C GLN A 275 28.54 11.01 -9.55
N SER A 276 27.36 11.37 -10.09
CA SER A 276 26.99 12.76 -10.39
C SER A 276 26.68 13.61 -9.16
N ILE A 277 26.32 12.98 -8.03
CA ILE A 277 25.98 13.65 -6.76
C ILE A 277 26.90 13.25 -5.59
N LEU A 278 27.58 12.12 -5.71
CA LEU A 278 28.51 11.52 -4.75
C LEU A 278 29.77 11.06 -5.53
N PRO A 279 30.72 11.95 -5.85
CA PRO A 279 31.85 11.63 -6.74
C PRO A 279 32.79 10.53 -6.24
N GLY A 280 32.65 10.08 -4.98
CA GLY A 280 33.39 8.96 -4.40
C GLY A 280 32.57 7.68 -4.19
N PHE A 281 31.37 7.58 -4.77
CA PHE A 281 30.43 6.46 -4.63
C PHE A 281 30.97 5.13 -5.14
N GLU A 282 30.66 4.06 -4.39
CA GLU A 282 30.98 2.67 -4.68
C GLU A 282 29.72 1.82 -4.42
N GLU A 283 29.41 0.85 -5.30
CA GLU A 283 28.14 0.09 -5.26
C GLU A 283 27.87 -0.58 -3.89
N GLY A 284 28.93 -1.09 -3.24
CA GLY A 284 28.87 -1.72 -1.91
C GLY A 284 28.54 -0.78 -0.74
N TRP A 285 28.22 0.49 -1.01
CA TRP A 285 27.57 1.38 -0.03
C TRP A 285 26.10 1.00 0.18
N TRP A 286 25.46 0.37 -0.82
CA TRP A 286 24.15 -0.28 -0.66
C TRP A 286 24.31 -1.71 -0.13
N LYS A 287 23.34 -2.13 0.68
CA LYS A 287 23.19 -3.51 1.17
C LYS A 287 21.72 -3.89 1.20
N ASN A 288 21.42 -5.14 0.86
CA ASN A 288 20.15 -5.77 1.19
C ASN A 288 20.34 -6.50 2.53
N ASP A 289 19.97 -5.83 3.63
CA ASP A 289 20.23 -6.31 5.00
C ASP A 289 19.23 -7.40 5.44
N ASP A 290 18.03 -7.41 4.85
CA ASP A 290 17.04 -8.48 5.00
C ASP A 290 16.31 -8.72 3.67
N PRO A 291 16.72 -9.73 2.89
CA PRO A 291 16.08 -10.12 1.64
C PRO A 291 14.65 -10.69 1.79
N THR A 292 14.22 -11.03 3.01
CA THR A 292 12.84 -11.49 3.27
C THR A 292 11.89 -10.35 3.59
N ALA A 293 12.41 -9.26 4.18
CA ALA A 293 11.68 -8.02 4.41
C ALA A 293 11.85 -6.97 3.28
N ASN A 294 12.61 -7.28 2.22
CA ASN A 294 13.04 -6.33 1.19
C ASN A 294 13.59 -5.03 1.80
N SER A 295 14.64 -5.17 2.62
CA SER A 295 15.24 -4.08 3.39
C SER A 295 16.60 -3.66 2.83
N PHE A 296 16.70 -2.42 2.36
CA PHE A 296 17.86 -1.87 1.65
C PHE A 296 18.48 -0.71 2.41
N THR A 297 19.74 -0.78 2.81
CA THR A 297 20.46 0.28 3.53
C THR A 297 21.53 0.91 2.65
N LEU A 298 21.52 2.24 2.52
CA LEU A 298 22.64 3.02 1.98
C LEU A 298 23.50 3.51 3.15
N SER A 299 24.82 3.34 3.06
CA SER A 299 25.81 3.85 4.03
C SER A 299 26.91 4.64 3.32
N ILE A 300 26.95 5.96 3.53
CA ILE A 300 27.99 6.84 2.98
C ILE A 300 29.15 6.91 3.99
N PRO A 301 30.41 6.62 3.63
CA PRO A 301 31.55 6.85 4.50
C PRO A 301 31.71 8.32 4.87
N VAL A 302 32.09 8.61 6.11
CA VAL A 302 32.08 9.98 6.70
C VAL A 302 32.95 10.96 5.91
N GLU A 303 34.06 10.49 5.36
CA GLU A 303 35.01 11.23 4.54
C GLU A 303 34.65 11.30 3.04
N LYS A 304 33.57 10.62 2.61
CA LYS A 304 33.10 10.54 1.22
C LYS A 304 31.84 11.39 0.93
N PHE A 305 31.36 12.15 1.90
CA PHE A 305 30.26 13.10 1.71
C PHE A 305 30.59 14.17 0.64
N PRO A 306 29.58 14.67 -0.11
CA PRO A 306 29.80 15.62 -1.19
C PRO A 306 30.17 17.01 -0.66
N LYS A 307 30.79 17.86 -1.49
CA LYS A 307 31.15 19.24 -1.10
C LYS A 307 29.96 20.20 -1.06
N GLU A 308 28.87 19.84 -1.72
CA GLU A 308 27.64 20.62 -1.86
C GLU A 308 26.45 19.71 -1.54
N GLN A 309 25.29 20.28 -1.17
CA GLN A 309 24.11 19.49 -0.84
C GLN A 309 23.57 18.78 -2.09
N ALA A 310 23.39 17.46 -1.98
CA ALA A 310 22.76 16.64 -3.01
C ALA A 310 21.33 16.23 -2.61
N LYS A 311 20.51 15.90 -3.62
CA LYS A 311 19.16 15.36 -3.45
C LYS A 311 18.90 14.28 -4.49
N MET A 312 18.16 13.26 -4.08
CA MET A 312 17.74 12.14 -4.92
C MET A 312 16.42 11.56 -4.41
N VAL A 313 15.77 10.73 -5.22
CA VAL A 313 14.58 9.97 -4.83
C VAL A 313 14.84 8.49 -5.04
N VAL A 314 14.54 7.71 -4.01
CA VAL A 314 14.30 6.26 -4.14
C VAL A 314 12.85 5.98 -3.78
N ALA A 315 12.35 4.81 -4.16
CA ALA A 315 10.96 4.45 -3.89
C ALA A 315 10.81 2.95 -3.64
N CYS A 316 9.68 2.55 -3.08
CA CYS A 316 9.17 1.19 -3.18
C CYS A 316 7.86 1.23 -3.95
N GLN A 317 7.66 0.30 -4.88
CA GLN A 317 6.40 0.10 -5.60
C GLN A 317 5.78 -1.22 -5.18
N GLN A 318 4.47 -1.21 -4.94
CA GLN A 318 3.67 -2.39 -4.69
C GLN A 318 3.86 -3.42 -5.80
N GLU A 319 4.12 -4.67 -5.43
CA GLU A 319 4.15 -5.77 -6.40
C GLU A 319 2.75 -6.01 -6.95
N LYS A 320 2.63 -6.00 -8.28
CA LYS A 320 1.40 -6.42 -8.96
C LYS A 320 1.32 -7.95 -8.83
N GLU A 321 0.32 -8.44 -8.10
CA GLU A 321 -0.10 -9.84 -8.26
C GLU A 321 -0.37 -10.11 -9.75
N SER A 322 -0.04 -11.32 -10.21
CA SER A 322 0.31 -11.58 -11.62
C SER A 322 -0.88 -11.58 -12.60
N SER A 323 -1.43 -10.39 -12.82
CA SER A 323 -2.35 -10.05 -13.91
C SER A 323 -1.57 -9.24 -14.97
N GLY A 324 -1.40 -9.82 -16.16
CA GLY A 324 -0.38 -9.39 -17.11
C GLY A 324 -0.65 -8.05 -17.79
N SER A 325 0.02 -6.98 -17.33
CA SER A 325 0.18 -5.74 -18.12
C SER A 325 1.52 -5.04 -17.84
N LYS A 326 2.43 -5.11 -18.83
CA LYS A 326 3.73 -4.44 -18.83
C LYS A 326 3.66 -3.05 -19.47
N THR A 327 3.19 -2.08 -18.71
CA THR A 327 3.53 -0.66 -18.92
C THR A 327 3.77 -0.02 -17.56
N VAL A 328 4.91 0.67 -17.41
CA VAL A 328 5.16 1.58 -16.29
C VAL A 328 4.84 2.98 -16.79
N GLN A 329 3.69 3.51 -16.39
CA GLN A 329 3.27 4.89 -16.65
C GLN A 329 3.17 5.58 -15.28
N TRP A 330 3.96 6.62 -15.10
CA TRP A 330 4.18 7.27 -13.80
C TRP A 330 3.31 8.52 -13.70
N GLU A 331 2.03 8.32 -13.42
CA GLU A 331 1.05 9.40 -13.26
C GLU A 331 0.18 9.19 -12.02
N ALA A 332 -0.08 10.29 -11.31
CA ALA A 332 -0.91 10.44 -10.12
C ALA A 332 -0.52 9.61 -8.87
N ALA A 333 -0.77 10.19 -7.69
CA ALA A 333 -0.63 9.47 -6.42
C ALA A 333 -1.88 8.61 -6.16
N THR A 334 -1.81 7.34 -6.52
CA THR A 334 -2.87 6.34 -6.25
C THR A 334 -2.27 5.10 -5.60
N SER A 335 -2.16 5.16 -4.26
CA SER A 335 -1.80 4.12 -3.26
C SER A 335 -0.48 3.35 -3.41
N SER A 336 -0.11 2.93 -4.61
CA SER A 336 0.83 1.84 -4.91
C SER A 336 2.33 2.18 -4.92
N VAL A 337 2.73 3.43 -4.65
CA VAL A 337 4.15 3.83 -4.66
C VAL A 337 4.50 4.72 -3.46
N CYS A 338 5.36 4.20 -2.60
CA CYS A 338 6.01 4.92 -1.51
C CYS A 338 7.27 5.60 -2.04
N ARG A 339 7.42 6.92 -1.81
CA ARG A 339 8.53 7.74 -2.33
C ARG A 339 9.32 8.34 -1.19
N VAL A 340 10.64 8.28 -1.29
CA VAL A 340 11.58 8.79 -0.29
C VAL A 340 12.47 9.87 -0.91
N ASP A 341 12.27 11.11 -0.46
CA ASP A 341 13.13 12.24 -0.83
C ASP A 341 14.37 12.22 0.07
N VAL A 342 15.50 11.75 -0.46
CA VAL A 342 16.77 11.66 0.27
C VAL A 342 17.57 12.92 0.04
N THR A 343 17.86 13.65 1.12
CA THR A 343 18.77 14.80 1.12
C THR A 343 20.11 14.38 1.70
N ILE A 344 21.20 14.74 1.04
CA ILE A 344 22.57 14.47 1.48
C ILE A 344 23.22 15.82 1.74
N GLU A 345 23.54 16.11 3.01
CA GLU A 345 24.19 17.36 3.40
C GLU A 345 25.65 17.39 2.93
N ALA A 346 26.21 18.60 2.78
CA ALA A 346 27.61 18.75 2.45
C ALA A 346 28.49 18.19 3.59
N GLY A 347 29.50 17.41 3.23
CA GLY A 347 30.55 16.98 4.15
C GLY A 347 31.29 18.20 4.67
N SER A 348 31.36 18.34 6.00
CA SER A 348 32.10 19.44 6.62
C SER A 348 33.56 19.40 6.10
N PRO A 349 34.11 20.52 5.59
CA PRO A 349 35.48 20.53 5.08
C PRO A 349 36.41 20.10 6.21
N ALA A 350 37.15 19.01 5.98
CA ALA A 350 38.06 18.44 6.97
C ALA A 350 38.95 19.55 7.51
N SER A 351 38.74 19.92 8.77
CA SER A 351 39.37 21.10 9.36
C SER A 351 40.87 20.86 9.42
N LEU A 352 41.60 21.48 8.49
CA LEU A 352 43.04 21.40 8.42
C LEU A 352 43.61 22.00 9.70
N SER A 353 43.90 21.14 10.67
CA SER A 353 44.70 21.44 11.84
C SER A 353 46.13 21.71 11.37
N LEU A 354 46.36 22.91 10.85
CA LEU A 354 47.70 23.48 10.71
C LEU A 354 48.32 23.48 12.11
N GLY A 355 49.05 22.40 12.41
CA GLY A 355 49.66 22.18 13.70
C GLY A 355 50.51 23.38 14.07
N SER A 356 50.29 23.92 15.27
CA SER A 356 50.88 25.18 15.75
C SER A 356 52.40 25.17 15.62
N ARG A 357 52.91 25.71 14.51
CA ARG A 357 54.33 25.98 14.32
C ARG A 357 54.60 27.33 14.96
N HIS A 358 55.16 27.28 16.16
CA HIS A 358 55.58 28.44 16.93
C HIS A 358 56.44 29.39 16.08
N PHE A 359 55.87 30.52 15.64
CA PHE A 359 56.65 31.64 15.17
C PHE A 359 57.28 32.32 16.39
N SER A 360 58.54 31.97 16.66
CA SER A 360 59.35 32.64 17.67
C SER A 360 59.62 34.07 17.22
N SER A 361 58.84 35.03 17.74
CA SER A 361 59.01 36.44 17.46
C SER A 361 60.02 37.04 18.44
N TRP A 362 61.28 37.13 18.03
CA TRP A 362 62.36 37.75 18.80
C TRP A 362 62.90 38.96 18.04
N LEU A 363 62.30 40.13 18.29
CA LEU A 363 62.78 41.42 17.76
C LEU A 363 62.88 42.49 18.84
N LEU A 364 64.13 42.66 19.29
CA LEU A 364 64.82 43.94 19.53
C LEU A 364 64.02 45.11 20.13
N ALA A 365 64.38 45.46 21.37
CA ALA A 365 64.03 46.76 21.95
C ALA A 365 64.86 47.90 21.34
N PHE A 366 64.24 49.05 21.10
CA PHE A 366 64.91 50.33 20.94
C PHE A 366 64.29 51.34 21.91
N ALA A 367 65.11 51.89 22.81
CA ALA A 367 64.74 53.01 23.67
C ALA A 367 65.23 54.32 23.05
N VAL A 368 64.36 55.33 22.97
CA VAL A 368 64.74 56.70 22.61
C VAL A 368 64.04 57.66 23.57
N THR A 369 64.84 58.41 24.34
CA THR A 369 64.39 59.41 25.30
C THR A 369 64.81 60.82 24.88
N PHE A 370 63.85 61.67 24.55
CA PHE A 370 63.97 63.14 24.59
C PHE A 370 62.60 63.68 25.04
N VAL A 371 62.41 64.15 26.28
CA VAL A 371 62.96 65.36 26.94
C VAL A 371 62.23 66.64 26.50
N MET A 372 61.78 67.39 27.51
CA MET A 372 60.91 68.56 27.45
C MET A 372 61.44 69.71 26.58
N ALA A 373 60.52 70.51 26.03
CA ALA A 373 60.76 71.91 25.66
C ALA A 373 59.72 72.81 26.36
N ARG A 374 60.15 73.89 27.01
CA ARG A 374 59.26 74.87 27.66
C ARG A 374 59.91 76.25 27.81
N GLY A 375 59.43 77.21 27.02
CA GLY A 375 59.65 78.65 27.18
C GLY A 375 61.03 79.18 26.74
N ILE A 376 61.02 80.09 25.77
CA ILE A 376 61.00 81.54 26.05
C ILE A 376 59.74 82.10 25.36
#